data_AF-A0AAF0C4K2-F1
#
_entry.id   AF-A0AAF0C4K2-F1
#
_cell.length_a   1.000
_cell.length_b   1.000
_cell.length_c   1.000
_cell.angle_alpha   90.00
_cell.angle_beta   90.00
_cell.angle_gamma   90.00
#
_symmetry.space_group_name_H-M   'P 1'
#
loop_
_entity.id
_entity.type
_entity.pdbx_description
1 polymer ?
#
loop_
_entity_poly.entity_id
_entity_poly.type
_entity_poly.pdbx_seq_one_letter_code
_entity_poly.pdbx_strand_id
1 'polypeptide(L)'
;MMANKEINNLLDDIMIEHIANAPVSELMAEDNLTSDDIVTTQARFLGRVHECKQQYKKARLKNARSQLEIEKKKHEAVDVMAYLATKGKDARDVLVELFVQQKLPENLTLAHREGKEFTDEDAQQILANLIAMGAIDVDNKGD
;
A
#
# COMPACT_ATOMS: atom_id res chain seq x y z
N MET A 1 -17.50 0.55 1.63
CA MET A 1 -17.76 -0.68 2.42
C MET A 1 -16.59 -1.13 3.32
N MET A 2 -15.36 -0.62 3.19
CA MET A 2 -14.22 -1.04 4.04
C MET A 2 -14.24 -0.50 5.49
N ALA A 3 -14.76 0.71 5.71
CA ALA A 3 -14.80 1.34 7.05
C ALA A 3 -15.57 0.50 8.09
N ASN A 4 -16.69 -0.11 7.72
CA ASN A 4 -17.45 -0.99 8.62
C ASN A 4 -16.67 -2.25 9.00
N LYS A 5 -15.84 -2.78 8.09
CA LYS A 5 -15.08 -4.00 8.36
C LYS A 5 -13.93 -3.74 9.33
N GLU A 6 -13.29 -2.58 9.23
CA GLU A 6 -12.22 -2.17 10.15
C GLU A 6 -12.74 -1.82 11.55
N ILE A 7 -13.88 -1.15 11.64
CA ILE A 7 -14.54 -0.84 12.92
C ILE A 7 -15.01 -2.12 13.62
N ASN A 8 -15.58 -3.08 12.88
CA ASN A 8 -16.00 -4.36 13.44
C ASN A 8 -14.80 -5.16 13.97
N ASN A 9 -13.68 -5.20 13.23
CA ASN A 9 -12.46 -5.85 13.70
C ASN A 9 -11.90 -5.22 14.98
N LEU A 10 -12.00 -3.89 15.11
CA LEU A 10 -11.55 -3.17 16.32
C LEU A 10 -12.43 -3.49 17.53
N LEU A 11 -13.75 -3.57 17.32
CA LEU A 11 -14.70 -3.92 18.37
C LEU A 11 -14.50 -5.37 18.83
N ASP A 12 -14.30 -6.30 17.90
CA ASP A 12 -13.97 -7.70 18.20
C ASP A 12 -12.65 -7.80 18.99
N ASP A 13 -11.64 -7.02 18.61
CA ASP A 13 -10.35 -6.96 19.33
C ASP A 13 -10.50 -6.49 20.79
N ILE A 14 -11.34 -5.47 21.02
CA ILE A 14 -11.64 -4.91 22.35
C ILE A 14 -12.43 -5.93 23.19
N MET A 15 -13.44 -6.57 22.61
CA MET A 15 -14.25 -7.57 23.30
C MET A 15 -13.43 -8.82 23.67
N ILE A 16 -12.56 -9.27 22.77
CA ILE A 16 -11.64 -10.39 23.03
C ILE A 16 -10.67 -10.05 24.16
N GLU A 17 -10.11 -8.84 24.20
CA GLU A 17 -9.26 -8.41 25.31
C GLU A 17 -10.03 -8.29 26.63
N HIS A 18 -11.29 -7.83 26.59
CA HIS A 18 -12.11 -7.72 27.79
C HIS A 18 -12.42 -9.10 28.40
N ILE A 19 -12.81 -10.08 27.56
CA ILE A 19 -13.09 -11.45 27.99
C ILE A 19 -11.81 -12.15 28.46
N ALA A 20 -10.70 -11.96 27.74
CA ALA A 20 -9.43 -12.61 28.07
C ALA A 20 -8.81 -12.10 29.38
N ASN A 21 -9.08 -10.85 29.74
CA ASN A 21 -8.59 -10.21 30.97
C ASN A 21 -9.66 -10.11 32.06
N ALA A 22 -10.82 -10.77 31.89
CA ALA A 22 -11.85 -10.81 32.91
C ALA A 22 -11.27 -11.34 34.23
N PRO A 23 -11.54 -10.69 35.36
CA PRO A 23 -10.97 -11.11 36.63
C PRO A 23 -11.46 -12.51 37.01
N VAL A 24 -10.54 -13.35 37.48
CA VAL A 24 -10.79 -14.76 37.82
C VAL A 24 -11.98 -14.90 38.79
N SER A 25 -12.16 -13.94 39.70
CA SER A 25 -13.29 -13.89 40.64
C SER A 25 -14.66 -13.81 40.00
N GLU A 26 -14.79 -13.19 38.82
CA GLU A 26 -16.06 -13.14 38.07
C GLU A 26 -16.36 -14.49 37.39
N LEU A 27 -15.32 -15.18 36.90
CA LEU A 27 -15.44 -16.46 36.21
C LEU A 27 -15.62 -17.65 37.17
N MET A 28 -15.14 -17.54 38.41
CA MET A 28 -15.34 -18.56 39.45
C MET A 28 -16.81 -18.67 39.90
N ALA A 29 -17.60 -17.61 39.71
CA ALA A 29 -19.00 -17.57 40.15
C ALA A 29 -19.95 -18.36 39.23
N GLU A 30 -19.54 -18.63 37.99
CA GLU A 30 -20.44 -19.17 36.96
C GLU A 30 -20.41 -20.69 36.84
N ASP A 31 -19.34 -21.41 37.26
CA ASP A 31 -19.21 -22.84 36.90
C ASP A 31 -18.39 -23.75 37.85
N ASN A 32 -18.27 -23.44 39.16
CA ASN A 32 -17.51 -24.29 40.12
C ASN A 32 -16.05 -24.58 39.68
N LEU A 33 -15.48 -23.71 38.86
CA LEU A 33 -14.12 -23.84 38.33
C LEU A 33 -13.08 -23.44 39.38
N THR A 34 -11.94 -24.14 39.41
CA THR A 34 -10.82 -23.73 40.25
C THR A 34 -10.08 -22.54 39.62
N SER A 35 -9.43 -21.72 40.45
CA SER A 35 -8.63 -20.59 39.97
C SER A 35 -7.56 -21.02 38.96
N ASP A 36 -6.94 -22.19 39.15
CA ASP A 36 -5.90 -22.71 38.27
C ASP A 36 -6.45 -23.13 36.89
N ASP A 37 -7.67 -23.69 36.84
CA ASP A 37 -8.34 -24.04 35.59
C ASP A 37 -8.67 -22.79 34.76
N ILE A 38 -9.11 -21.72 35.43
CA ILE A 38 -9.44 -20.44 34.79
C ILE A 38 -8.19 -19.79 34.23
N VAL A 39 -7.12 -19.67 35.03
CA VAL A 39 -5.86 -19.07 34.60
C VAL A 39 -5.23 -19.84 33.44
N THR A 40 -5.25 -21.18 33.51
CA THR A 40 -4.72 -22.03 32.43
C THR A 40 -5.51 -21.87 31.14
N THR A 41 -6.84 -21.77 31.23
CA THR A 41 -7.72 -21.59 30.08
C THR A 41 -7.58 -20.20 29.46
N GLN A 42 -7.52 -19.14 30.28
CA GLN A 42 -7.26 -17.77 29.83
C GLN A 42 -5.90 -17.66 29.12
N ALA A 43 -4.84 -18.24 29.70
CA ALA A 43 -3.52 -18.25 29.08
C ALA A 43 -3.50 -18.96 27.71
N ARG A 44 -4.21 -20.09 27.58
CA ARG A 44 -4.36 -20.81 26.30
C ARG A 44 -5.15 -19.99 25.28
N PHE A 45 -6.22 -19.33 25.70
CA PHE A 45 -7.02 -18.47 24.84
C PHE A 45 -6.20 -17.28 24.33
N LEU A 46 -5.52 -16.57 25.24
CA LEU A 46 -4.63 -15.46 24.91
C LEU A 46 -3.52 -15.86 23.95
N GLY A 47 -2.91 -17.03 24.16
CA GLY A 47 -1.88 -17.57 23.26
C GLY A 47 -2.42 -17.76 21.83
N ARG A 48 -3.60 -18.37 21.68
CA ARG A 48 -4.24 -18.57 20.37
C ARG A 48 -4.65 -17.25 19.71
N VAL A 49 -5.23 -16.33 20.48
CA VAL A 49 -5.58 -14.99 19.98
C VAL A 49 -4.33 -14.27 19.47
N HIS A 50 -3.24 -14.31 20.22
CA HIS A 50 -1.98 -13.69 19.82
C HIS A 50 -1.44 -14.28 18.51
N GLU A 51 -1.42 -15.61 18.40
CA GLU A 51 -0.99 -16.31 17.20
C GLU A 51 -1.85 -15.92 15.98
N CYS A 52 -3.18 -15.95 16.11
CA CYS A 52 -4.09 -15.57 15.04
C CYS A 52 -3.90 -14.09 14.62
N LYS A 53 -3.78 -13.16 15.59
CA LYS A 53 -3.51 -11.74 15.30
C LYS A 53 -2.19 -11.56 14.56
N GLN A 54 -1.14 -12.29 14.95
CA GLN A 54 0.16 -12.24 14.25
C GLN A 54 0.05 -12.77 12.81
N GLN A 55 -0.62 -13.91 12.60
CA GLN A 55 -0.82 -14.50 11.28
C GLN A 55 -1.60 -13.55 10.36
N TYR A 56 -2.67 -12.93 10.87
CA TYR A 56 -3.45 -11.94 10.13
C TYR A 56 -2.61 -10.72 9.73
N LYS A 57 -1.85 -10.15 10.67
CA LYS A 57 -0.93 -9.03 10.39
C LYS A 57 0.09 -9.41 9.31
N LYS A 58 0.68 -10.61 9.40
CA LYS A 58 1.64 -11.12 8.42
C LYS A 58 1.01 -11.29 7.04
N ALA A 59 -0.20 -11.83 6.96
CA ALA A 59 -0.93 -11.99 5.70
C ALA A 59 -1.25 -10.62 5.06
N ARG A 60 -1.68 -9.64 5.86
CA ARG A 60 -1.95 -8.28 5.40
C ARG A 60 -0.70 -7.62 4.80
N LEU A 61 0.44 -7.74 5.48
CA LEU A 61 1.72 -7.21 4.99
C LEU A 61 2.19 -7.93 3.72
N LYS A 62 2.03 -9.25 3.64
CA LYS A 62 2.37 -10.02 2.43
C LYS A 62 1.53 -9.60 1.23
N ASN A 63 0.24 -9.37 1.42
CA ASN A 63 -0.65 -8.87 0.37
C ASN A 63 -0.26 -7.46 -0.08
N ALA A 64 -0.01 -6.54 0.86
CA ALA A 64 0.45 -5.19 0.54
C ALA A 64 1.76 -5.21 -0.25
N ARG A 65 2.73 -6.06 0.14
CA ARG A 65 3.98 -6.25 -0.61
C ARG A 65 3.72 -6.79 -2.01
N SER A 66 2.84 -7.79 -2.16
CA SER A 66 2.50 -8.33 -3.48
C SER A 66 1.88 -7.28 -4.40
N GLN A 67 1.00 -6.42 -3.87
CA GLN A 67 0.39 -5.33 -4.64
C GLN A 67 1.45 -4.30 -5.05
N LEU A 68 2.35 -3.93 -4.14
CA LEU A 68 3.46 -3.02 -4.44
C LEU A 68 4.37 -3.57 -5.55
N GLU A 69 4.70 -4.86 -5.53
CA GLU A 69 5.49 -5.49 -6.60
C GLU A 69 4.76 -5.53 -7.94
N ILE A 70 3.43 -5.69 -7.94
CA ILE A 70 2.62 -5.62 -9.16
C ILE A 70 2.68 -4.21 -9.76
N GLU A 71 2.51 -3.17 -8.94
CA GLU A 71 2.62 -1.78 -9.40
C GLU A 71 4.05 -1.47 -9.88
N LYS A 72 5.09 -1.91 -9.16
CA LYS A 72 6.49 -1.74 -9.56
C LYS A 72 6.77 -2.31 -10.96
N LYS A 73 6.22 -3.48 -11.27
CA LYS A 73 6.35 -4.08 -12.61
C LYS A 73 5.68 -3.26 -13.71
N LYS A 74 4.58 -2.54 -13.42
CA LYS A 74 3.99 -1.61 -14.39
C LYS A 74 4.92 -0.43 -14.66
N HIS A 75 5.62 0.06 -13.64
CA HIS A 75 6.65 1.10 -13.81
C HIS A 75 7.86 0.62 -14.63
N GLU A 76 8.27 -0.64 -14.50
CA GLU A 76 9.40 -1.21 -15.25
C GLU A 76 9.07 -1.52 -16.73
N ALA A 77 7.78 -1.67 -17.08
CA ALA A 77 7.35 -2.06 -18.42
C ALA A 77 7.17 -0.90 -19.43
N VAL A 78 7.50 0.33 -19.04
CA VAL A 78 7.29 1.51 -19.89
C VAL A 78 8.45 1.66 -20.89
N ASP A 79 8.16 1.43 -22.16
CA ASP A 79 9.09 1.71 -23.27
C ASP A 79 9.01 3.17 -23.70
N VAL A 80 9.73 4.03 -22.96
CA VAL A 80 9.83 5.47 -23.26
C VAL A 80 10.44 5.70 -24.65
N MET A 81 11.37 4.85 -25.09
CA MET A 81 12.04 5.02 -26.37
C MET A 81 11.10 4.78 -27.53
N ALA A 82 10.26 3.74 -27.45
CA ALA A 82 9.19 3.53 -28.43
C ALA A 82 8.20 4.71 -28.44
N TYR A 83 7.79 5.22 -27.27
CA TYR A 83 6.91 6.38 -27.19
C TYR A 83 7.52 7.63 -27.85
N LEU A 84 8.77 7.97 -27.54
CA LEU A 84 9.46 9.11 -28.16
C LEU A 84 9.61 8.94 -29.67
N ALA A 85 9.94 7.73 -30.13
CA ALA A 85 10.01 7.41 -31.55
C ALA A 85 8.67 7.63 -32.27
N THR A 86 7.53 7.28 -31.66
CA THR A 86 6.20 7.54 -32.25
C THR A 86 5.86 9.02 -32.31
N LYS A 87 6.32 9.83 -31.35
CA LYS A 87 6.11 11.28 -31.34
C LYS A 87 7.08 12.03 -32.26
N GLY A 88 8.22 11.42 -32.60
CA GLY A 88 9.28 12.06 -33.37
C GLY A 88 9.89 13.27 -32.65
N LYS A 89 9.91 13.25 -31.31
CA LYS A 89 10.35 14.35 -30.44
C LYS A 89 11.30 13.84 -29.37
N ASP A 90 12.17 14.72 -28.91
CA ASP A 90 13.07 14.44 -27.80
C ASP A 90 12.31 14.50 -26.47
N ALA A 91 12.86 13.83 -25.44
CA ALA A 91 12.23 13.72 -24.13
C ALA A 91 11.93 15.08 -23.49
N ARG A 92 12.83 16.05 -23.67
CA ARG A 92 12.64 17.42 -23.16
C ARG A 92 11.48 18.12 -23.85
N ASP A 93 11.38 18.01 -25.16
CA ASP A 93 10.32 18.67 -25.93
C ASP A 93 8.94 18.15 -25.52
N VAL A 94 8.83 16.84 -25.31
CA VAL A 94 7.58 16.25 -24.83
C VAL A 94 7.23 16.73 -23.42
N LEU A 95 8.21 16.85 -22.51
CA LEU A 95 7.95 17.40 -21.16
C LEU A 95 7.52 18.87 -21.22
N VAL A 96 8.14 19.68 -22.07
CA VAL A 96 7.75 21.08 -22.28
C VAL A 96 6.33 21.15 -22.82
N GLU A 97 5.96 20.30 -23.79
CA GLU A 97 4.60 20.26 -24.31
C GLU A 97 3.57 19.88 -23.26
N LEU A 98 3.87 18.88 -22.42
CA LEU A 98 2.97 18.49 -21.33
C LEU A 98 2.82 19.60 -20.29
N PHE A 99 3.89 20.35 -20.02
CA PHE A 99 3.86 21.51 -19.13
C PHE A 99 2.96 22.61 -19.71
N VAL A 100 3.15 22.96 -20.99
CA VAL A 100 2.33 23.97 -21.68
C VAL A 100 0.86 23.54 -21.75
N GLN A 101 0.59 22.25 -21.96
CA GLN A 101 -0.76 21.68 -21.99
C GLN A 101 -1.40 21.50 -20.60
N GLN A 102 -0.71 21.87 -19.52
CA GLN A 102 -1.16 21.65 -18.13
C GLN A 102 -1.54 20.19 -17.83
N LYS A 103 -0.88 19.24 -18.50
CA LYS A 103 -1.09 17.79 -18.31
C LYS A 103 -0.10 17.18 -17.32
N LEU A 104 0.83 17.97 -16.79
CA LEU A 104 1.73 17.52 -15.73
C LEU A 104 1.00 17.58 -14.37
N PRO A 105 1.17 16.58 -13.50
CA PRO A 105 0.63 16.61 -12.15
C PRO A 105 1.09 17.85 -11.39
N GLU A 106 0.19 18.49 -10.64
CA GLU A 106 0.50 19.69 -9.84
C GLU A 106 1.61 19.45 -8.80
N ASN A 107 1.77 18.19 -8.39
CA ASN A 107 2.77 17.72 -7.44
C ASN A 107 4.00 17.09 -8.11
N LEU A 108 4.22 17.32 -9.41
CA LEU A 108 5.46 16.91 -10.08
C LEU A 108 6.62 17.74 -9.51
N THR A 109 7.15 17.30 -8.37
CA THR A 109 8.36 17.86 -7.80
C THR A 109 9.53 17.35 -8.62
N LEU A 110 9.95 18.15 -9.61
CA LEU A 110 11.28 18.04 -10.16
C LEU A 110 12.25 18.24 -9.01
N ALA A 111 12.82 17.14 -8.49
CA ALA A 111 13.88 17.18 -7.49
C ALA A 111 15.16 17.68 -8.18
N HIS A 112 15.16 18.95 -8.57
CA HIS A 112 16.32 19.60 -9.14
C HIS A 112 17.34 19.74 -8.02
N ARG A 113 18.41 18.95 -8.06
CA ARG A 113 19.58 19.18 -7.21
C ARG A 113 20.23 20.45 -7.73
N GLU A 114 20.11 21.54 -6.98
CA GLU A 114 20.72 22.83 -7.31
C GLU A 114 22.17 22.63 -7.79
N GLY A 115 22.47 23.07 -9.01
CA GLY A 115 23.82 23.05 -9.58
C GLY A 115 24.18 21.86 -10.49
N LYS A 116 23.23 20.97 -10.82
CA LYS A 116 23.44 19.95 -11.88
C LYS A 116 22.61 20.26 -13.13
N GLU A 117 23.24 20.15 -14.30
CA GLU A 117 22.52 20.22 -15.57
C GLU A 117 21.46 19.12 -15.63
N PHE A 118 20.26 19.49 -16.08
CA PHE A 118 19.18 18.55 -16.38
C PHE A 118 19.58 17.76 -17.63
N THR A 119 19.77 16.45 -17.49
CA THR A 119 20.21 15.60 -18.61
C THR A 119 19.03 15.02 -19.40
N ASP A 120 19.31 14.44 -20.56
CA ASP A 120 18.27 13.76 -21.34
C ASP A 120 17.80 12.47 -20.66
N GLU A 121 18.67 11.80 -19.89
CA GLU A 121 18.27 10.66 -19.07
C GLU A 121 17.28 11.07 -17.97
N ASP A 122 17.50 12.23 -17.34
CA ASP A 122 16.56 12.76 -16.35
C ASP A 122 15.17 13.01 -16.98
N ALA A 123 15.14 13.58 -18.19
CA ALA A 123 13.91 13.82 -18.94
C ALA A 123 13.19 12.51 -19.30
N GLN A 124 13.93 11.51 -19.77
CA GLN A 124 13.39 10.18 -20.08
C GLN A 124 12.82 9.50 -18.83
N GLN A 125 13.52 9.60 -17.70
CA GLN A 125 13.05 9.01 -16.44
C GLN A 125 11.77 9.68 -15.93
N ILE A 126 11.63 10.99 -16.10
CA ILE A 126 10.40 11.70 -15.74
C ILE A 126 9.25 11.26 -16.65
N LEU A 127 9.48 11.13 -17.95
CA LEU A 127 8.47 10.61 -18.88
C LEU A 127 8.06 9.16 -18.54
N ALA A 128 9.03 8.29 -18.22
CA ALA A 128 8.75 6.92 -17.77
C ALA A 128 7.78 6.93 -16.58
N ASN A 129 8.06 7.78 -15.59
CA ASN A 129 7.25 7.91 -14.40
C ASN A 129 5.84 8.44 -14.74
N LEU A 130 5.74 9.47 -15.59
CA LEU A 130 4.44 10.05 -16.00
C LEU A 130 3.57 9.04 -16.74
N ILE A 131 4.15 8.26 -17.66
CA ILE A 131 3.45 7.17 -18.36
C ILE A 131 3.01 6.09 -17.37
N ALA A 132 3.91 5.66 -16.48
CA ALA A 132 3.59 4.62 -15.53
C ALA A 132 2.51 5.04 -14.51
N MET A 133 2.44 6.33 -14.19
CA MET A 133 1.37 6.92 -13.39
C MET A 133 0.05 7.07 -14.16
N GLY A 134 0.02 6.78 -15.47
CA GLY A 134 -1.14 6.96 -16.33
C GLY A 134 -1.45 8.42 -16.66
N ALA A 135 -0.53 9.36 -16.39
CA ALA A 135 -0.69 10.77 -16.74
C ALA A 135 -0.50 11.01 -18.25
N ILE A 136 0.21 10.11 -18.93
CA ILE A 136 0.41 10.10 -20.37
C ILE A 136 -0.12 8.78 -20.89
N ASP A 137 -1.09 8.84 -21.79
CA ASP A 137 -1.57 7.66 -22.49
C ASP A 137 -0.63 7.33 -23.66
N VAL A 138 -0.12 6.10 -23.66
CA VAL A 138 0.85 5.57 -24.63
C VAL A 138 0.18 4.57 -25.57
N ASP A 139 -1.03 4.13 -25.24
CA ASP A 139 -1.82 3.32 -26.14
C ASP A 139 -2.33 4.20 -27.29
N ASN A 140 -1.68 4.05 -28.43
CA ASN A 140 -2.20 4.48 -29.73
C ASN A 140 -3.34 3.53 -30.18
N LYS A 141 -4.28 3.20 -29.29
CA LYS A 141 -5.59 2.68 -29.70
C LYS A 141 -6.35 3.87 -30.25
N GLY A 142 -6.07 4.17 -31.51
CA GLY A 142 -6.80 5.21 -32.26
C GLY A 142 -8.30 4.96 -32.18
N ASP A 143 -9.03 6.03 -31.93
CA ASP A 143 -10.32 6.24 -32.59
C ASP A 143 -10.09 6.48 -34.09
#